data_AF-A0A4S8LS79-F1
#
_entry.id   AF-A0A4S8LS79-F1
#
_cell.length_a   1.000
_cell.length_b   1.000
_cell.length_c   1.000
_cell.angle_alpha   90.00
_cell.angle_beta   90.00
_cell.angle_gamma   90.00
#
_symmetry.space_group_name_H-M   'P 1'
#
loop_
_entity.id
_entity.type
_entity.pdbx_description
1 polymer ?
#
loop_
_entity_poly.entity_id
_entity_poly.type
_entity_poly.pdbx_seq_one_letter_code
_entity_poly.pdbx_strand_id
1 'polypeptide(L)'
;MTRCSTCGSPTTFHPRVSIESDEILQQLRSSIGFQDRDVMKPFLSDAEKDLADYDTEIIRLETTISALKHKRTHLERYLANCRSLLSPIRRLPLEILTLVFLYLCREPIKSLAFLTLT
;
A
#
# COMPACT_ATOMS: atom_id res chain seq x y z
N MET A 1 -22.82 4.16 -18.39
CA MET A 1 -21.48 4.48 -17.85
C MET A 1 -21.26 3.66 -16.60
N THR A 2 -20.50 2.57 -16.68
CA THR A 2 -20.12 1.78 -15.50
C THR A 2 -18.98 2.49 -14.77
N ARG A 3 -19.14 2.68 -13.45
CA ARG A 3 -18.14 3.26 -12.55
C ARG A 3 -17.72 2.21 -11.55
N CYS A 4 -16.47 2.25 -11.09
CA CYS A 4 -15.98 1.37 -10.03
C CYS A 4 -16.76 1.67 -8.74
N SER A 5 -17.36 0.65 -8.13
CA SER A 5 -18.10 0.78 -6.87
C SER A 5 -17.21 1.16 -5.68
N THR A 6 -15.89 0.98 -5.79
CA THR A 6 -14.92 1.23 -4.71
C THR A 6 -14.25 2.61 -4.82
N CYS A 7 -13.96 3.10 -6.03
CA CYS A 7 -13.23 4.36 -6.22
C CYS A 7 -13.97 5.39 -7.10
N GLY A 8 -15.15 5.07 -7.62
CA GLY A 8 -15.97 5.97 -8.45
C GLY A 8 -15.38 6.31 -9.81
N SER A 9 -14.19 5.80 -10.14
CA SER A 9 -13.52 6.05 -11.42
C SER A 9 -14.30 5.38 -12.56
N PRO A 10 -14.35 5.99 -13.77
CA PRO A 10 -14.94 5.36 -14.94
C PRO A 10 -14.24 4.02 -15.20
N THR A 11 -14.98 2.90 -15.22
CA THR A 11 -14.43 1.56 -15.53
C THR A 11 -14.59 1.21 -17.01
N THR A 12 -15.00 2.18 -17.81
CA THR A 12 -15.25 1.99 -19.24
C THR A 12 -13.93 1.85 -19.98
N PHE A 13 -13.55 0.60 -20.24
CA PHE A 13 -12.53 0.24 -21.22
C PHE A 13 -13.05 0.57 -22.62
N HIS A 14 -12.58 1.67 -23.19
CA HIS A 14 -12.96 2.16 -24.51
C HIS A 14 -11.67 2.41 -25.33
N PRO A 15 -11.06 1.34 -25.86
CA PRO A 15 -9.91 1.47 -26.76
C PRO A 15 -10.30 2.27 -28.01
N ARG A 16 -9.35 3.01 -28.56
CA ARG A 16 -9.46 3.73 -29.83
C ARG A 16 -9.57 2.77 -31.01
N VAL A 17 -9.09 1.54 -30.85
CA VAL A 17 -9.18 0.46 -31.83
C VAL A 17 -10.19 -0.61 -31.42
N SER A 18 -10.85 -1.21 -32.40
CA SER A 18 -11.62 -2.45 -32.18
C SER A 18 -10.66 -3.60 -31.87
N ILE A 19 -10.96 -4.39 -30.84
CA ILE A 19 -10.13 -5.54 -30.40
C ILE A 19 -10.79 -6.86 -30.85
N GLU A 20 -11.46 -6.86 -32.01
CA GLU A 20 -12.00 -8.09 -32.58
C GLU A 20 -10.86 -8.88 -33.26
N SER A 21 -10.24 -9.78 -32.49
CA SER A 21 -9.11 -10.60 -32.93
C SER A 21 -9.43 -11.50 -34.14
N ASP A 22 -10.70 -11.85 -34.34
CA ASP A 22 -11.15 -12.71 -35.43
C ASP A 22 -11.02 -12.00 -36.79
N GLU A 23 -11.19 -10.68 -36.85
CA GLU A 23 -11.07 -9.90 -38.09
C GLU A 23 -9.63 -9.92 -38.62
N ILE A 24 -8.64 -9.77 -37.73
CA ILE A 24 -7.21 -9.81 -38.09
C ILE A 24 -6.83 -11.20 -38.59
N LEU A 25 -7.24 -12.25 -37.86
CA LEU A 25 -6.95 -13.63 -38.25
C LEU A 25 -7.64 -14.01 -39.58
N GLN A 26 -8.85 -13.50 -39.82
CA GLN A 26 -9.57 -13.71 -41.07
C GLN A 26 -8.88 -13.00 -42.24
N GLN A 27 -8.37 -11.78 -42.04
CA GLN A 27 -7.59 -11.08 -43.07
C GLN A 27 -6.28 -11.80 -43.41
N LEU A 28 -5.54 -12.28 -42.41
CA LEU A 28 -4.30 -13.04 -42.62
C LEU A 28 -4.51 -14.35 -43.41
N ARG A 29 -5.72 -14.92 -43.34
CA ARG A 29 -6.11 -16.14 -44.05
C ARG A 29 -6.69 -15.88 -45.44
N SER A 30 -6.95 -14.63 -45.81
CA SER A 30 -7.53 -14.28 -47.11
C SER A 30 -6.46 -14.27 -48.20
N SER A 31 -6.76 -14.78 -49.40
CA SER A 31 -5.83 -14.78 -50.55
C SER A 31 -5.72 -13.43 -51.24
N ILE A 32 -6.61 -12.48 -50.93
CA ILE A 32 -6.46 -11.07 -51.26
C ILE A 32 -5.38 -10.53 -50.31
N GLY A 33 -4.25 -10.14 -50.87
CA GLY A 33 -3.13 -9.58 -50.11
C GLY A 33 -3.57 -8.41 -49.23
N PHE A 34 -2.84 -8.22 -48.12
CA PHE A 34 -3.01 -7.18 -47.11
C PHE A 34 -3.78 -5.95 -47.59
N GLN A 35 -4.79 -5.54 -46.80
CA GLN A 35 -5.31 -4.18 -46.83
C GLN A 35 -4.14 -3.19 -46.97
N ASP A 36 -4.34 -2.14 -47.79
CA ASP A 36 -3.30 -1.17 -48.08
C ASP A 36 -2.61 -0.72 -46.79
N ARG A 37 -1.26 -0.73 -46.79
CA ARG A 37 -0.43 -0.43 -45.61
C ARG A 37 -0.84 0.91 -44.98
N ASP A 38 -1.29 1.84 -45.81
CA ASP A 38 -1.73 3.17 -45.40
C ASP A 38 -3.07 3.17 -44.66
N VAL A 39 -3.91 2.15 -44.85
CA VAL A 39 -5.16 1.94 -44.10
C VAL A 39 -4.88 1.37 -42.71
N MET A 40 -3.84 0.54 -42.55
CA MET A 40 -3.53 -0.11 -41.26
C MET A 40 -2.70 0.77 -40.30
N LYS A 41 -1.88 1.68 -40.83
CA LYS A 41 -1.02 2.57 -40.04
C LYS A 41 -1.76 3.36 -38.95
N PRO A 42 -2.93 3.98 -39.21
CA PRO A 42 -3.66 4.73 -38.18
C PRO A 42 -4.11 3.84 -37.01
N PHE A 43 -4.63 2.64 -37.30
CA PHE A 43 -5.05 1.71 -36.25
C PHE A 43 -3.87 1.26 -35.37
N LEU A 44 -2.71 0.99 -35.98
CA LEU A 44 -1.50 0.68 -35.21
C LEU A 44 -1.07 1.86 -34.33
N SER A 45 -1.06 3.07 -34.89
CA SER A 45 -0.71 4.27 -34.13
C SER A 45 -1.68 4.53 -32.97
N ASP A 46 -2.97 4.29 -33.16
CA ASP A 46 -3.99 4.47 -32.13
C ASP A 46 -3.83 3.41 -31.02
N ALA A 47 -3.55 2.16 -31.37
CA ALA A 47 -3.27 1.09 -30.40
C ALA A 47 -1.99 1.36 -29.59
N GLU A 48 -0.91 1.81 -30.24
CA GLU A 48 0.34 2.21 -29.58
C GLU A 48 0.11 3.37 -28.61
N LYS A 49 -0.73 4.33 -29.01
CA LYS A 49 -1.07 5.47 -28.16
C LYS A 49 -1.92 5.06 -26.95
N ASP A 50 -2.87 4.14 -27.13
CA ASP A 50 -3.65 3.59 -26.01
C ASP A 50 -2.76 2.86 -25.01
N LEU A 51 -1.79 2.07 -25.50
CA LEU A 51 -0.80 1.40 -24.63
C LEU A 51 0.00 2.42 -23.83
N ALA A 52 0.52 3.47 -24.46
CA ALA A 52 1.27 4.52 -23.77
C ALA A 52 0.42 5.27 -22.73
N ASP A 53 -0.85 5.55 -23.04
CA ASP A 53 -1.80 6.17 -22.12
C ASP A 53 -2.07 5.24 -20.91
N TYR A 54 -2.22 3.93 -21.14
CA TYR A 54 -2.41 2.94 -20.07
C TYR A 54 -1.16 2.79 -19.19
N ASP A 55 0.03 2.71 -19.76
CA ASP A 55 1.28 2.64 -19.01
C ASP A 55 1.47 3.85 -18.11
N THR A 56 1.14 5.04 -18.62
CA THR A 56 1.19 6.29 -17.84
C THR A 56 0.23 6.24 -16.65
N GLU A 57 -1.00 5.76 -16.86
CA GLU A 57 -2.00 5.64 -15.80
C GLU A 57 -1.63 4.56 -14.78
N ILE A 58 -1.05 3.44 -15.20
CA ILE A 58 -0.50 2.40 -14.32
C ILE A 58 0.56 3.00 -13.41
N ILE A 59 1.57 3.68 -13.96
CA ILE A 59 2.65 4.31 -13.18
C ILE A 59 2.08 5.30 -12.16
N ARG A 60 1.08 6.10 -12.57
CA ARG A 60 0.41 7.08 -11.69
C ARG A 60 -0.30 6.39 -10.52
N LEU A 61 -1.04 5.32 -10.78
CA LEU A 61 -1.77 4.55 -9.77
C LEU A 61 -0.81 3.81 -8.84
N GLU A 62 0.24 3.18 -9.36
CA GLU A 62 1.26 2.50 -8.56
C GLU A 62 2.01 3.47 -7.63
N THR A 63 2.32 4.67 -8.12
CA THR A 63 2.91 5.74 -7.31
C THR A 63 1.97 6.14 -6.17
N THR A 64 0.67 6.29 -6.48
CA THR A 64 -0.36 6.63 -5.49
C THR A 64 -0.49 5.53 -4.42
N ILE A 65 -0.52 4.27 -4.83
CA ILE A 65 -0.56 3.10 -3.94
C ILE A 65 0.67 3.07 -3.03
N SER A 66 1.86 3.30 -3.59
CA SER A 66 3.12 3.30 -2.85
C SER A 66 3.15 4.41 -1.78
N ALA A 67 2.69 5.61 -2.13
CA ALA A 67 2.56 6.71 -1.18
C ALA A 67 1.57 6.39 -0.04
N LEU A 68 0.43 5.77 -0.34
CA LEU A 68 -0.55 5.37 0.66
C LEU A 68 -0.02 4.27 1.59
N LYS A 69 0.69 3.27 1.04
CA LYS A 69 1.37 2.24 1.84
C LYS A 69 2.38 2.85 2.80
N HIS A 70 3.19 3.81 2.33
CA HIS A 70 4.15 4.51 3.19
C HIS A 70 3.47 5.25 4.34
N LYS A 71 2.41 6.01 4.05
CA LYS A 71 1.61 6.72 5.06
C LYS A 71 1.01 5.76 6.10
N ARG A 72 0.46 4.62 5.65
CA ARG A 72 -0.09 3.57 6.52
C ARG A 72 0.96 3.03 7.48
N THR A 73 2.12 2.63 6.97
CA THR A 73 3.22 2.08 7.79
C THR A 73 3.74 3.10 8.80
N HIS A 74 3.83 4.38 8.41
CA HIS A 74 4.22 5.45 9.34
C HIS A 74 3.22 5.57 10.50
N LEU A 75 1.91 5.56 10.20
CA LEU A 75 0.86 5.65 11.21
C LEU A 75 0.82 4.42 12.11
N GLU A 76 1.02 3.21 11.56
CA GLU A 76 1.10 1.98 12.36
C GLU A 76 2.25 2.03 13.38
N ARG A 77 3.42 2.55 12.98
CA ARG A 77 4.56 2.74 13.89
C ARG A 77 4.23 3.74 14.99
N TYR A 78 3.62 4.87 14.64
CA TYR A 78 3.20 5.87 15.64
C TYR A 78 2.22 5.26 16.66
N LEU A 79 1.22 4.51 16.19
CA LEU A 79 0.26 3.83 17.07
C LEU A 79 0.92 2.79 17.97
N ALA A 80 1.89 2.02 17.45
CA ALA A 80 2.66 1.07 18.25
C ALA A 80 3.42 1.77 19.38
N ASN A 81 4.04 2.92 19.09
CA ASN A 81 4.72 3.73 20.10
C ASN A 81 3.75 4.23 21.18
N CYS A 82 2.59 4.77 20.80
CA CYS A 82 1.56 5.20 21.76
C CYS A 82 1.10 4.04 22.65
N ARG A 83 0.84 2.86 22.06
CA ARG A 83 0.47 1.65 22.83
C ARG A 83 1.57 1.22 23.79
N SER A 84 2.84 1.36 23.40
CA SER A 84 3.98 1.04 24.28
C SER A 84 4.07 1.94 25.53
N LEU A 85 3.56 3.17 25.46
CA LEU A 85 3.51 4.08 26.60
C LEU A 85 2.40 3.69 27.59
N LEU A 86 1.34 3.07 27.08
CA LEU A 86 0.25 2.53 27.90
C LEU A 86 0.55 1.15 28.49
N SER A 87 1.69 0.53 28.12
CA SER A 87 2.08 -0.78 28.61
C SER A 87 2.24 -0.79 30.14
N PRO A 88 1.61 -1.74 30.86
CA PRO A 88 1.72 -1.88 32.31
C PRO A 88 3.17 -2.05 32.82
N ILE A 89 4.10 -2.52 31.98
CA ILE A 89 5.53 -2.66 32.32
C ILE A 89 6.14 -1.32 32.78
N ARG A 90 5.70 -0.18 32.22
CA ARG A 90 6.15 1.15 32.66
C ARG A 90 5.46 1.64 33.94
N ARG A 91 4.41 0.94 34.38
CA ARG A 91 3.64 1.22 35.58
C ARG A 91 3.90 0.17 36.65
N LEU A 92 5.12 -0.37 36.70
CA LEU A 92 5.49 -1.27 37.78
C LEU A 92 5.36 -0.50 39.10
N PRO A 93 4.50 -0.94 40.03
CA PRO A 93 4.36 -0.27 41.31
C PRO A 93 5.71 -0.25 42.04
N LEU A 94 5.98 0.84 42.77
CA LEU A 94 7.26 1.03 43.46
C LEU A 94 7.51 -0.10 44.46
N GLU A 95 6.46 -0.68 45.02
CA GLU A 95 6.49 -1.83 45.93
C GLU A 95 7.08 -3.07 45.24
N ILE A 96 6.65 -3.36 44.00
CA ILE A 96 7.14 -4.50 43.24
C ILE A 96 8.59 -4.26 42.80
N LEU A 97 8.92 -3.03 42.38
CA LEU A 97 10.30 -2.65 42.07
C LEU A 97 11.21 -2.81 43.29
N THR A 98 10.76 -2.35 44.46
CA THR A 98 11.48 -2.45 45.75
C THR A 98 11.67 -3.90 46.16
N LEU A 99 10.65 -4.76 46.00
CA LEU A 99 10.76 -6.20 46.26
C LEU A 99 11.79 -6.88 45.36
N VAL A 100 11.84 -6.53 44.07
CA VAL A 100 12.84 -7.05 43.13
C VAL A 100 14.25 -6.66 43.56
N PHE A 101 14.48 -5.39 43.92
CA PHE A 101 15.79 -4.94 44.40
C PHE A 101 16.16 -5.59 45.75
N LEU A 102 15.23 -5.73 46.69
CA LEU A 102 15.47 -6.40 47.95
C LEU A 102 15.87 -7.87 47.78
N TYR A 103 15.21 -8.56 46.85
CA TYR A 103 15.47 -9.96 46.57
C TYR A 103 16.80 -10.17 45.85
N LEU A 104 17.11 -9.32 44.85
CA LEU A 104 18.29 -9.48 43.99
C LEU A 104 19.56 -8.84 44.57
N CYS A 105 19.45 -7.69 45.23
CA CYS A 105 20.62 -6.97 45.74
C CYS A 105 21.10 -7.49 47.09
N ARG A 106 20.34 -8.36 47.76
CA ARG A 106 20.62 -9.08 49.02
C ARG A 106 21.77 -8.51 49.89
N GLU A 107 21.74 -7.21 50.15
CA GLU A 107 22.41 -6.61 51.28
C GLU A 107 21.32 -6.25 52.30
N PRO A 108 21.52 -6.58 53.59
CA PRO A 108 20.54 -6.30 54.60
C PRO A 108 20.31 -4.80 54.66
N ILE A 109 19.04 -4.37 54.57
CA ILE A 109 18.66 -3.00 54.92
C ILE A 109 19.07 -2.79 56.39
N LYS A 110 20.28 -2.30 56.62
CA LYS A 110 20.66 -1.76 57.92
C LYS A 110 19.99 -0.40 58.01
N SER A 111 18.87 -0.41 58.73
CA SER A 111 18.06 0.72 59.20
C SER A 111 17.38 1.59 58.13
N LEU A 112 16.16 1.20 57.76
CA LEU A 112 15.09 2.16 57.50
C LEU A 112 14.62 2.77 58.84
N ALA A 113 15.54 3.45 59.53
CA ALA A 113 15.23 4.19 60.76
C ALA A 113 15.02 5.67 60.48
N PHE A 114 14.27 6.03 59.43
CA PHE A 114 13.85 7.42 59.22
C PHE A 114 12.52 7.52 58.46
N LEU A 115 11.46 6.86 58.93
CA LEU A 115 10.07 7.29 58.64
C LEU A 115 9.15 6.91 59.79
N THR A 116 9.46 7.40 60.99
CA THR A 116 8.45 7.72 62.01
C THR A 116 8.80 9.10 62.59
N LEU A 117 7.77 9.96 62.67
CA LEU A 117 7.77 11.39 63.06
C LEU A 117 8.19 12.30 61.88
N THR A 118 7.33 13.13 61.28
CA THR A 118 6.12 13.86 61.74
C THR A 118 5.08 13.97 60.64
#